data_AF-A0A3C1IT26-F1
#
_entry.id   AF-A0A3C1IT26-F1
#
_cell.length_a   1.000
_cell.length_b   1.000
_cell.length_c   1.000
_cell.angle_alpha   90.00
_cell.angle_beta   90.00
_cell.angle_gamma   90.00
#
_symmetry.space_group_name_H-M   'P 1'
#
loop_
_entity.id
_entity.type
_entity.pdbx_description
1 polymer ?
#
loop_
_entity_poly.entity_id
_entity_poly.type
_entity_poly.pdbx_seq_one_letter_code
_entity_poly.pdbx_strand_id
1 'polypeptide(L)'
;MGILIMKDYLAIIRKVDFIDLFKYGHFSISYAVPFDGDMSLHANDMELFNRLTSKMNMYEYSFEYLVIHFKANDNNEQYISIDIRDVCALYTFDQEAKKEMSISFDSRIQLHVSPWTDKFNELQRDLSIKQSLRGIDNLWTIFNLPDEDIERCKELITPSIVQEVFRELYNYERPIGEQSIWTYLLRYERHSFYPKGMIGYFCDFIHVFCNYSKKQELGGEVAETTQLFPLIVKCKEAKFHQLITIVESSPLYKLTEDVAGCRFAVVAPLFLYLRAEFADGMEHKPDDNFIEYTKKIGDFECSVAIYLLGLSLGFDKTYDAFYESAKLSFFKKSTQTTIPSDLANSKEISDIKEVVGDDKNHFKEDSNNHEETEHSLENAPMDCENNGSESQGKHLPIVWMRNKKKDVRPVFSDDEKENLIKLGYTDVKKLNDTVMKAIAGWGYNPEQEKRRFSKSKK
;
A
#
# COMPACT_ATOMS: atom_id res chain seq x y z
N MET A 1 -4.91 -44.34 -36.98
CA MET A 1 -4.72 -43.32 -35.92
C MET A 1 -3.76 -42.28 -36.47
N GLY A 2 -4.08 -40.99 -36.35
CA GLY A 2 -3.06 -39.96 -36.49
C GLY A 2 -2.14 -39.98 -35.26
N ILE A 3 -0.87 -39.62 -35.43
CA ILE A 3 0.01 -39.37 -34.28
C ILE A 3 -0.42 -38.02 -33.71
N LEU A 4 -0.88 -38.02 -32.46
CA LEU A 4 -1.06 -36.78 -31.70
C LEU A 4 0.33 -36.23 -31.37
N ILE A 5 0.74 -35.19 -32.10
CA ILE A 5 1.98 -34.46 -31.83
C ILE A 5 1.65 -33.48 -30.71
N MET A 6 2.01 -33.85 -29.49
CA MET A 6 2.01 -32.93 -28.36
C MET A 6 3.08 -31.86 -28.61
N LYS A 7 2.72 -30.59 -28.42
CA LYS A 7 3.63 -29.44 -28.49
C LYS A 7 3.95 -28.93 -27.09
N ASP A 8 5.09 -28.27 -26.97
CA ASP A 8 5.54 -27.59 -25.76
C ASP A 8 4.95 -26.17 -25.69
N TYR A 9 4.39 -25.82 -24.53
CA TYR A 9 3.75 -24.53 -24.27
C TYR A 9 4.27 -23.90 -22.97
N LEU A 10 4.32 -22.57 -22.96
CA LEU A 10 4.47 -21.74 -21.77
C LEU A 10 3.14 -21.03 -21.45
N ALA A 11 2.76 -20.95 -20.18
CA ALA A 11 1.70 -20.07 -19.70
C ALA A 11 2.13 -19.41 -18.38
N ILE A 12 1.54 -18.25 -18.06
CA ILE A 12 1.66 -17.63 -16.74
C ILE A 12 0.38 -17.95 -15.95
N ILE A 13 0.53 -18.53 -14.77
CA ILE A 13 -0.55 -18.87 -13.84
C ILE A 13 -0.22 -18.36 -12.44
N ARG A 14 -1.23 -18.15 -11.58
CA ARG A 14 -0.98 -17.78 -10.19
C ARG A 14 -0.49 -18.97 -9.39
N LYS A 15 0.22 -18.69 -8.29
CA LYS A 15 0.60 -19.63 -7.24
C LYS A 15 -0.60 -20.48 -6.78
N VAL A 16 -1.77 -19.86 -6.60
CA VAL A 16 -3.02 -20.54 -6.20
C VAL A 16 -3.59 -21.44 -7.29
N ASP A 17 -3.51 -21.03 -8.56
CA ASP A 17 -3.99 -21.82 -9.70
C ASP A 17 -3.15 -23.10 -9.87
N PHE A 18 -1.84 -23.00 -9.61
CA PHE A 18 -0.95 -24.16 -9.58
C PHE A 18 -1.25 -25.10 -8.39
N ILE A 19 -1.59 -24.58 -7.22
CA ILE A 19 -1.97 -25.40 -6.06
C ILE A 19 -3.22 -26.24 -6.38
N ASP A 20 -4.22 -25.67 -7.06
CA ASP A 20 -5.39 -26.42 -7.51
C ASP A 20 -5.04 -27.47 -8.60
N LEU A 21 -4.19 -27.13 -9.57
CA LEU A 21 -3.67 -28.10 -10.55
C LEU A 21 -2.96 -29.29 -9.89
N PHE A 22 -2.11 -29.03 -8.89
CA PHE A 22 -1.39 -30.06 -8.14
C PHE A 22 -2.33 -30.92 -7.27
N LYS A 23 -3.37 -30.30 -6.68
CA LYS A 23 -4.35 -30.95 -5.80
C LYS A 23 -5.38 -31.81 -6.54
N TYR A 24 -5.88 -31.33 -7.68
CA TYR A 24 -6.95 -31.99 -8.45
C TYR A 24 -6.44 -32.69 -9.73
N GLY A 25 -5.15 -32.56 -10.05
CA GLY A 25 -4.50 -33.23 -11.18
C GLY A 25 -4.83 -32.66 -12.56
N HIS A 26 -5.73 -31.68 -12.65
CA HIS A 26 -6.13 -31.03 -13.90
C HIS A 26 -6.52 -29.57 -13.67
N PHE A 27 -6.29 -28.71 -14.68
CA PHE A 27 -6.66 -27.29 -14.66
C PHE A 27 -6.84 -26.76 -16.08
N SER A 28 -7.66 -25.72 -16.28
CA SER A 28 -7.95 -25.15 -17.59
C SER A 28 -7.52 -23.69 -17.68
N ILE A 29 -6.65 -23.37 -18.65
CA ILE A 29 -6.16 -22.00 -18.89
C ILE A 29 -6.72 -21.42 -20.21
N SER A 30 -6.85 -20.09 -20.28
CA SER A 30 -7.36 -19.36 -21.46
C SER A 30 -6.27 -18.81 -22.39
N TYR A 31 -4.99 -19.01 -22.03
CA TYR A 31 -3.86 -18.54 -22.83
C TYR A 31 -2.56 -19.29 -22.53
N ALA A 32 -1.93 -19.81 -23.58
CA ALA A 32 -0.56 -20.32 -23.56
C ALA A 32 0.12 -19.95 -24.88
N VAL A 33 1.45 -20.02 -24.90
CA VAL A 33 2.28 -19.69 -26.07
C VAL A 33 3.16 -20.88 -26.42
N PRO A 34 3.09 -21.42 -27.66
CA PRO A 34 3.94 -22.52 -28.07
C PRO A 34 5.39 -22.07 -28.27
N PHE A 35 6.34 -22.92 -27.91
CA PHE A 35 7.78 -22.72 -28.05
C PHE A 35 8.50 -24.04 -28.41
N ASP A 36 9.83 -24.08 -28.37
CA ASP A 36 10.64 -25.24 -28.81
C ASP A 36 10.87 -26.32 -27.72
N GLY A 37 10.57 -26.01 -26.46
CA GLY A 37 10.76 -26.91 -25.31
C GLY A 37 12.00 -26.61 -24.44
N ASP A 38 12.91 -25.72 -24.84
CA ASP A 38 14.09 -25.34 -24.04
C ASP A 38 14.10 -23.84 -23.69
N MET A 39 13.58 -23.55 -22.50
CA MET A 39 13.53 -22.19 -21.95
C MET A 39 14.92 -21.52 -21.90
N SER A 40 16.03 -22.27 -21.78
CA SER A 40 17.37 -21.69 -21.67
C SER A 40 17.84 -20.99 -22.96
N LEU A 41 17.34 -21.43 -24.13
CA LEU A 41 17.67 -20.82 -25.43
C LEU A 41 17.01 -19.45 -25.61
N HIS A 42 15.85 -19.24 -24.96
CA HIS A 42 15.01 -18.05 -25.14
C HIS A 42 15.36 -16.87 -24.22
N ALA A 43 16.48 -16.89 -23.48
CA ALA A 43 16.86 -15.82 -22.53
C ALA A 43 16.82 -14.38 -23.11
N ASN A 44 17.19 -14.23 -24.39
CA ASN A 44 17.18 -12.94 -25.10
C ASN A 44 15.93 -12.72 -25.99
N ASP A 45 14.98 -13.66 -25.99
CA ASP A 45 13.79 -13.62 -26.85
C ASP A 45 12.71 -12.68 -26.30
N MET A 46 12.73 -11.44 -26.79
CA MET A 46 11.69 -10.45 -26.50
C MET A 46 10.35 -10.77 -27.17
N GLU A 47 10.30 -11.52 -28.27
CA GLU A 47 9.02 -11.82 -28.93
C GLU A 47 8.24 -12.85 -28.12
N LEU A 48 8.89 -13.93 -27.69
CA LEU A 48 8.27 -14.96 -26.86
C LEU A 48 7.89 -14.39 -25.48
N PHE A 49 8.76 -13.59 -24.86
CA PHE A 49 8.44 -12.90 -23.59
C PHE A 49 7.22 -11.97 -23.71
N ASN A 50 7.21 -11.08 -24.72
CA ASN A 50 6.10 -10.14 -24.93
C ASN A 50 4.80 -10.87 -25.28
N ARG A 51 4.86 -11.97 -26.03
CA ARG A 51 3.68 -12.82 -26.30
C ARG A 51 3.16 -13.44 -25.00
N LEU A 52 4.02 -14.12 -24.23
CA LEU A 52 3.63 -14.78 -22.98
C LEU A 52 3.00 -13.82 -21.97
N THR A 53 3.58 -12.62 -21.83
CA THR A 53 3.15 -11.60 -20.85
C THR A 53 2.00 -10.72 -21.34
N SER A 54 1.62 -10.77 -22.63
CA SER A 54 0.61 -9.89 -23.25
C SER A 54 -0.79 -9.89 -22.60
N LYS A 55 -1.12 -10.92 -21.82
CA LYS A 55 -2.39 -11.04 -21.08
C LYS A 55 -2.21 -11.13 -19.56
N MET A 56 -1.02 -10.80 -19.05
CA MET A 56 -0.75 -10.85 -17.62
C MET A 56 -1.51 -9.74 -16.88
N ASN A 57 -2.03 -10.05 -15.69
CA ASN A 57 -2.65 -9.07 -14.81
C ASN A 57 -1.58 -8.19 -14.14
N MET A 58 -2.03 -7.11 -13.48
CA MET A 58 -1.22 -6.44 -12.45
C MET A 58 -0.91 -7.43 -11.31
N TYR A 59 0.29 -7.30 -10.73
CA TYR A 59 0.80 -8.08 -9.61
C TYR A 59 1.73 -7.20 -8.79
N GLU A 60 1.73 -7.39 -7.47
CA GLU A 60 2.63 -6.64 -6.58
C GLU A 60 3.90 -7.45 -6.34
N TYR A 61 3.77 -8.74 -6.03
CA TYR A 61 4.89 -9.62 -5.66
C TYR A 61 5.15 -10.67 -6.74
N SER A 62 6.42 -10.87 -7.08
CA SER A 62 6.82 -11.87 -8.08
C SER A 62 6.54 -13.32 -7.64
N PHE A 63 6.32 -13.57 -6.35
CA PHE A 63 5.87 -14.87 -5.83
C PHE A 63 4.38 -15.15 -6.03
N GLU A 64 3.58 -14.22 -6.54
CA GLU A 64 2.15 -14.46 -6.82
C GLU A 64 1.92 -15.32 -8.06
N TYR A 65 2.87 -15.33 -9.00
CA TYR A 65 2.75 -15.97 -10.31
C TYR A 65 3.99 -16.82 -10.67
N LEU A 66 3.81 -17.78 -11.58
CA LEU A 66 4.90 -18.56 -12.17
C LEU A 66 4.64 -18.83 -13.65
N VAL A 67 5.71 -19.09 -14.39
CA VAL A 67 5.62 -19.67 -15.74
C VAL A 67 5.55 -21.19 -15.61
N ILE A 68 4.48 -21.79 -16.13
CA ILE A 68 4.33 -23.23 -16.26
C ILE A 68 4.71 -23.65 -17.68
N HIS A 69 5.63 -24.62 -17.79
CA HIS A 69 5.94 -25.34 -19.02
C HIS A 69 5.22 -26.69 -18.99
N PHE A 70 4.39 -26.95 -19.98
CA PHE A 70 3.63 -28.18 -20.12
C PHE A 70 3.50 -28.59 -21.58
N LYS A 71 3.05 -29.82 -21.83
CA LYS A 71 2.75 -30.34 -23.16
C LYS A 71 1.25 -30.48 -23.37
N ALA A 72 0.79 -30.16 -24.58
CA ALA A 72 -0.62 -30.30 -24.95
C ALA A 72 -0.78 -30.62 -26.44
N ASN A 73 -1.97 -31.09 -26.82
CA ASN A 73 -2.33 -31.28 -28.23
C ASN A 73 -2.58 -29.94 -28.91
N ASP A 74 -2.25 -29.86 -30.21
CA ASP A 74 -2.40 -28.67 -31.05
C ASP A 74 -3.87 -28.40 -31.44
N ASN A 75 -4.70 -28.12 -30.45
CA ASN A 75 -6.13 -27.90 -30.62
C ASN A 75 -6.45 -26.39 -30.61
N ASN A 76 -7.21 -25.92 -31.60
CA ASN A 76 -7.75 -24.55 -31.66
C ASN A 76 -8.95 -24.35 -30.69
N GLU A 77 -8.83 -24.84 -29.46
CA GLU A 77 -9.84 -24.68 -28.41
C GLU A 77 -9.69 -23.32 -27.71
N GLN A 78 -10.80 -22.78 -27.21
CA GLN A 78 -10.82 -21.50 -26.48
C GLN A 78 -10.08 -21.57 -25.12
N TYR A 79 -9.88 -22.79 -24.62
CA TYR A 79 -9.20 -23.10 -23.37
C TYR A 79 -8.28 -24.30 -23.61
N ILE A 80 -7.16 -24.36 -22.90
CA ILE A 80 -6.22 -25.49 -22.92
C ILE A 80 -6.32 -26.20 -21.58
N SER A 81 -6.70 -27.47 -21.60
CA SER A 81 -6.71 -28.35 -20.43
C SER A 81 -5.31 -28.89 -20.18
N ILE A 82 -4.79 -28.67 -18.98
CA ILE A 82 -3.50 -29.19 -18.50
C ILE A 82 -3.80 -30.35 -17.55
N ASP A 83 -3.17 -31.50 -17.78
CA ASP A 83 -3.05 -32.57 -16.78
C ASP A 83 -1.70 -32.42 -16.06
N ILE A 84 -1.66 -32.68 -14.75
CA ILE A 84 -0.43 -32.59 -13.94
C ILE A 84 0.70 -33.50 -14.47
N ARG A 85 0.36 -34.57 -15.20
CA ARG A 85 1.32 -35.51 -15.80
C ARG A 85 2.03 -34.96 -17.04
N ASP A 86 1.46 -33.93 -17.68
CA ASP A 86 2.01 -33.31 -18.88
C ASP A 86 2.82 -32.03 -18.56
N VAL A 87 2.88 -31.63 -17.28
CA VAL A 87 3.72 -30.53 -16.79
C VAL A 87 5.19 -30.95 -16.82
N CYS A 88 6.01 -30.15 -17.51
CA CYS A 88 7.42 -30.43 -17.76
C CYS A 88 8.36 -29.65 -16.82
N ALA A 89 8.06 -28.37 -16.54
CA ALA A 89 8.85 -27.54 -15.63
C ALA A 89 8.05 -26.34 -15.08
N LEU A 90 8.55 -25.76 -13.99
CA LEU A 90 8.01 -24.54 -13.35
C LEU A 90 9.13 -23.53 -13.18
N TYR A 91 8.92 -22.30 -13.68
CA TYR A 91 9.87 -21.20 -13.56
C TYR A 91 9.24 -20.04 -12.79
N THR A 92 9.83 -19.73 -11.64
CA THR A 92 9.59 -18.48 -10.91
C THR A 92 10.23 -17.30 -11.65
N PHE A 93 9.71 -16.09 -11.49
CA PHE A 93 10.24 -14.93 -12.23
C PHE A 93 11.67 -14.57 -11.81
N ASP A 94 11.97 -14.68 -10.52
CA ASP A 94 13.26 -14.33 -9.91
C ASP A 94 13.66 -15.29 -8.78
N GLN A 95 14.76 -14.98 -8.09
CA GLN A 95 15.34 -15.81 -7.03
C GLN A 95 14.64 -15.67 -5.65
N GLU A 96 13.90 -14.59 -5.42
CA GLU A 96 13.08 -14.38 -4.23
C GLU A 96 11.74 -15.13 -4.34
N ALA A 97 11.08 -15.03 -5.50
CA ALA A 97 9.93 -15.85 -5.86
C ALA A 97 10.26 -17.35 -5.73
N LYS A 98 11.45 -17.78 -6.15
CA LYS A 98 11.93 -19.15 -5.91
C LYS A 98 12.02 -19.49 -4.42
N LYS A 99 12.57 -18.60 -3.59
CA LYS A 99 12.72 -18.82 -2.14
C LYS A 99 11.35 -18.97 -1.47
N GLU A 100 10.44 -18.02 -1.67
CA GLU A 100 9.12 -18.05 -1.02
C GLU A 100 8.21 -19.17 -1.53
N MET A 101 8.22 -19.46 -2.84
CA MET A 101 7.49 -20.62 -3.33
C MET A 101 8.05 -21.93 -2.77
N SER A 102 9.38 -22.09 -2.65
CA SER A 102 10.02 -23.31 -2.10
C SER A 102 9.70 -23.56 -0.62
N ILE A 103 9.30 -22.55 0.14
CA ILE A 103 8.85 -22.69 1.54
C ILE A 103 7.38 -23.16 1.57
N SER A 104 6.56 -22.64 0.66
CA SER A 104 5.09 -22.86 0.64
C SER A 104 4.60 -24.06 -0.19
N PHE A 105 5.43 -24.60 -1.08
CA PHE A 105 5.09 -25.75 -1.93
C PHE A 105 5.56 -27.07 -1.31
N ASP A 106 4.98 -28.18 -1.77
CA ASP A 106 5.47 -29.52 -1.46
C ASP A 106 6.94 -29.66 -1.89
N SER A 107 7.81 -30.13 -1.00
CA SER A 107 9.27 -30.18 -1.21
C SER A 107 9.74 -31.12 -2.33
N ARG A 108 8.83 -31.87 -2.95
CA ARG A 108 9.08 -32.65 -4.18
C ARG A 108 8.98 -31.81 -5.45
N ILE A 109 8.40 -30.60 -5.38
CA ILE A 109 8.22 -29.71 -6.54
C ILE A 109 9.53 -28.98 -6.83
N GLN A 110 10.09 -29.23 -8.02
CA GLN A 110 11.32 -28.56 -8.46
C GLN A 110 11.01 -27.21 -9.11
N LEU A 111 11.53 -26.12 -8.52
CA LEU A 111 11.38 -24.77 -9.02
C LEU A 111 12.66 -24.26 -9.69
N HIS A 112 12.52 -23.73 -10.90
CA HIS A 112 13.57 -23.04 -11.65
C HIS A 112 13.38 -21.52 -11.50
N VAL A 113 14.44 -20.76 -11.80
CA VAL A 113 14.33 -19.30 -12.03
C VAL A 113 14.23 -19.09 -13.53
N SER A 114 13.38 -18.18 -13.97
CA SER A 114 13.24 -17.80 -15.37
C SER A 114 14.53 -17.15 -15.88
N PRO A 115 14.94 -17.37 -17.15
CA PRO A 115 16.04 -16.59 -17.75
C PRO A 115 15.63 -15.15 -18.09
N TRP A 116 14.43 -14.72 -17.69
CA TRP A 116 13.84 -13.41 -17.96
C TRP A 116 13.68 -12.53 -16.72
N THR A 117 14.36 -12.82 -15.59
CA THR A 117 14.32 -12.04 -14.33
C THR A 117 14.27 -10.52 -14.57
N ASP A 118 15.26 -9.98 -15.30
CA ASP A 118 15.35 -8.54 -15.55
C ASP A 118 14.13 -8.01 -16.34
N LYS A 119 13.60 -8.79 -17.27
CA LYS A 119 12.41 -8.44 -18.08
C LYS A 119 11.14 -8.45 -17.24
N PHE A 120 11.01 -9.35 -16.27
CA PHE A 120 9.91 -9.35 -15.31
C PHE A 120 10.00 -8.14 -14.37
N ASN A 121 11.20 -7.72 -13.96
CA ASN A 121 11.39 -6.50 -13.17
C ASN A 121 11.00 -5.25 -13.97
N GLU A 122 11.37 -5.19 -15.26
CA GLU A 122 10.93 -4.12 -16.17
C GLU A 122 9.41 -4.11 -16.37
N LEU A 123 8.79 -5.27 -16.57
CA LEU A 123 7.35 -5.42 -16.72
C LEU A 123 6.58 -5.02 -15.45
N GLN A 124 7.06 -5.38 -14.26
CA GLN A 124 6.46 -5.03 -12.97
C GLN A 124 6.42 -3.51 -12.79
N ARG A 125 7.52 -2.81 -13.07
CA ARG A 125 7.60 -1.34 -13.09
C ARG A 125 6.61 -0.73 -14.09
N ASP A 126 6.52 -1.29 -15.30
CA ASP A 126 5.59 -0.84 -16.34
C ASP A 126 4.11 -1.14 -16.02
N LEU A 127 3.82 -2.13 -15.17
CA LEU A 127 2.48 -2.41 -14.63
C LEU A 127 2.14 -1.47 -13.47
N SER A 128 3.10 -1.20 -12.58
CA SER A 128 3.01 -0.22 -11.50
C SER A 128 2.71 1.19 -12.02
N ILE A 129 3.41 1.65 -13.07
CA ILE A 129 3.08 2.94 -13.73
C ILE A 129 1.62 2.96 -14.23
N LYS A 130 1.11 1.87 -14.80
CA LYS A 130 -0.30 1.77 -15.26
C LYS A 130 -1.28 1.77 -14.08
N GLN A 131 -0.90 1.19 -12.94
CA GLN A 131 -1.68 1.15 -11.71
C GLN A 131 -1.76 2.53 -11.05
N SER A 132 -0.67 3.29 -11.05
CA SER A 132 -0.61 4.70 -10.66
C SER A 132 -1.40 5.62 -11.59
N LEU A 133 -1.33 5.42 -12.91
CA LEU A 133 -2.17 6.17 -13.85
C LEU A 133 -3.66 5.91 -13.62
N ARG A 134 -4.07 4.67 -13.33
CA ARG A 134 -5.47 4.33 -12.95
C ARG A 134 -5.91 4.91 -11.60
N GLY A 135 -4.95 5.25 -10.72
CA GLY A 135 -5.25 6.03 -9.51
C GLY A 135 -5.79 7.43 -9.83
N ILE A 136 -5.36 8.03 -10.94
CA ILE A 136 -5.87 9.33 -11.40
C ILE A 136 -7.35 9.20 -11.79
N ASP A 137 -7.72 8.18 -12.58
CA ASP A 137 -9.10 7.93 -13.02
C ASP A 137 -10.07 7.76 -11.83
N ASN A 138 -9.63 7.01 -10.82
CA ASN A 138 -10.35 6.82 -9.57
C ASN A 138 -10.61 8.16 -8.86
N LEU A 139 -9.57 8.97 -8.67
CA LEU A 139 -9.69 10.27 -8.00
C LEU A 139 -10.48 11.29 -8.81
N TRP A 140 -10.38 11.28 -10.14
CA TRP A 140 -11.20 12.15 -11.01
C TRP A 140 -12.69 11.89 -10.79
N THR A 141 -13.06 10.62 -10.63
CA THR A 141 -14.42 10.18 -10.30
C THR A 141 -14.82 10.58 -8.87
N ILE A 142 -13.95 10.34 -7.87
CA ILE A 142 -14.21 10.66 -6.45
C ILE A 142 -14.42 12.16 -6.23
N PHE A 143 -13.54 12.99 -6.80
CA PHE A 143 -13.58 14.45 -6.66
C PHE A 143 -14.48 15.12 -7.72
N ASN A 144 -15.00 14.37 -8.71
CA ASN A 144 -15.83 14.86 -9.82
C ASN A 144 -15.18 16.07 -10.53
N LEU A 145 -13.97 15.86 -11.07
CA LEU A 145 -13.16 16.88 -11.72
C LEU A 145 -13.48 17.02 -13.23
N PRO A 146 -13.17 18.15 -13.88
CA PRO A 146 -13.42 18.33 -15.31
C PRO A 146 -12.50 17.44 -16.17
N ASP A 147 -13.05 16.81 -17.21
CA ASP A 147 -12.26 16.01 -18.16
C ASP A 147 -11.21 16.87 -18.90
N GLU A 148 -11.53 18.13 -19.17
CA GLU A 148 -10.65 19.11 -19.84
C GLU A 148 -9.33 19.37 -19.08
N ASP A 149 -9.31 19.16 -17.76
CA ASP A 149 -8.12 19.34 -16.94
C ASP A 149 -7.14 18.15 -17.04
N ILE A 150 -7.57 16.96 -17.49
CA ILE A 150 -6.69 15.78 -17.59
C ILE A 150 -5.54 16.03 -18.58
N GLU A 151 -5.85 16.51 -19.78
CA GLU A 151 -4.82 16.76 -20.80
C GLU A 151 -3.90 17.91 -20.39
N ARG A 152 -4.44 18.95 -19.74
CA ARG A 152 -3.65 20.05 -19.16
C ARG A 152 -2.71 19.55 -18.06
N CYS A 153 -3.12 18.60 -17.23
CA CYS A 153 -2.24 17.96 -16.25
C CYS A 153 -1.14 17.12 -16.92
N LYS A 154 -1.43 16.43 -18.04
CA LYS A 154 -0.43 15.68 -18.84
C LYS A 154 0.58 16.59 -19.56
N GLU A 155 0.19 17.81 -19.93
CA GLU A 155 1.10 18.83 -20.48
C GLU A 155 2.12 19.29 -19.43
N LEU A 156 1.70 19.45 -18.17
CA LEU A 156 2.59 19.83 -17.06
C LEU A 156 3.44 18.64 -16.55
N ILE A 157 2.80 17.49 -16.37
CA ILE A 157 3.37 16.28 -15.75
C ILE A 157 3.42 15.19 -16.84
N THR A 158 4.38 15.37 -17.75
CA THR A 158 4.51 14.55 -18.96
C THR A 158 4.80 13.08 -18.66
N PRO A 159 4.51 12.15 -19.60
CA PRO A 159 4.84 10.73 -19.42
C PRO A 159 6.32 10.47 -19.13
N SER A 160 7.25 11.31 -19.62
CA SER A 160 8.68 11.19 -19.32
C SER A 160 9.02 11.60 -17.87
N ILE A 161 8.32 12.57 -17.29
CA ILE A 161 8.43 12.91 -15.85
C ILE A 161 7.93 11.73 -15.00
N VAL A 162 6.81 11.12 -15.38
CA VAL A 162 6.28 9.93 -14.68
C VAL A 162 7.26 8.76 -14.78
N GLN A 163 7.79 8.46 -15.98
CA GLN A 163 8.81 7.41 -16.16
C GLN A 163 10.08 7.67 -15.34
N GLU A 164 10.53 8.92 -15.24
CA GLU A 164 11.66 9.29 -14.39
C GLU A 164 11.36 9.09 -12.90
N VAL A 165 10.23 9.58 -12.39
CA VAL A 165 9.83 9.40 -10.98
C VAL A 165 9.79 7.92 -10.60
N PHE A 166 9.27 7.05 -11.47
CA PHE A 166 9.19 5.62 -11.21
C PHE A 166 10.54 4.90 -11.40
N ARG A 167 11.38 5.30 -12.37
CA ARG A 167 12.78 4.82 -12.47
C ARG A 167 13.50 5.00 -11.14
N GLU A 168 13.49 6.22 -10.60
CA GLU A 168 14.22 6.52 -9.39
C GLU A 168 13.65 5.83 -8.15
N LEU A 169 12.32 5.67 -8.09
CA LEU A 169 11.66 4.96 -6.98
C LEU A 169 12.10 3.50 -6.93
N TYR A 170 12.09 2.81 -8.07
CA TYR A 170 12.53 1.40 -8.16
C TYR A 170 14.05 1.23 -8.01
N ASN A 171 14.85 2.21 -8.44
CA ASN A 171 16.31 2.18 -8.26
C ASN A 171 16.78 2.64 -6.87
N TYR A 172 15.87 3.08 -5.99
CA TYR A 172 16.17 3.76 -4.72
C TYR A 172 17.07 5.01 -4.87
N GLU A 173 17.01 5.66 -6.04
CA GLU A 173 17.70 6.91 -6.35
C GLU A 173 16.98 8.12 -5.72
N ARG A 174 17.69 9.25 -5.58
CA ARG A 174 17.12 10.55 -5.21
C ARG A 174 17.25 11.55 -6.36
N PRO A 175 16.32 12.52 -6.51
CA PRO A 175 16.33 13.49 -7.62
C PRO A 175 17.62 14.32 -7.71
N ILE A 176 18.34 14.21 -8.83
CA ILE A 176 19.62 14.88 -9.07
C ILE A 176 19.66 15.42 -10.53
N GLY A 177 20.15 16.66 -10.69
CA GLY A 177 20.43 17.27 -11.99
C GLY A 177 19.31 18.16 -12.54
N GLU A 178 19.25 18.28 -13.86
CA GLU A 178 18.34 19.17 -14.61
C GLU A 178 16.91 18.58 -14.73
N GLN A 179 16.37 18.05 -13.63
CA GLN A 179 15.06 17.38 -13.60
C GLN A 179 13.90 18.36 -13.38
N SER A 180 12.68 17.89 -13.66
CA SER A 180 11.47 18.69 -13.45
C SER A 180 11.21 18.97 -11.98
N ILE A 181 10.67 20.16 -11.66
CA ILE A 181 10.19 20.49 -10.31
C ILE A 181 9.11 19.50 -9.83
N TRP A 182 8.37 18.89 -10.77
CA TRP A 182 7.40 17.82 -10.50
C TRP A 182 8.08 16.52 -10.03
N THR A 183 9.26 16.18 -10.57
CA THR A 183 10.08 15.05 -10.09
C THR A 183 10.49 15.28 -8.63
N TYR A 184 11.02 16.47 -8.33
CA TYR A 184 11.40 16.88 -6.98
C TYR A 184 10.23 16.89 -5.99
N LEU A 185 8.99 17.17 -6.44
CA LEU A 185 7.80 17.15 -5.60
C LEU A 185 7.29 15.73 -5.32
N LEU A 186 7.18 14.88 -6.35
CA LEU A 186 6.67 13.51 -6.22
C LEU A 186 7.61 12.63 -5.38
N ARG A 187 8.93 12.81 -5.55
CA ARG A 187 9.96 12.08 -4.79
C ARG A 187 10.31 12.70 -3.44
N TYR A 188 9.68 13.81 -3.04
CA TYR A 188 9.93 14.42 -1.73
C TYR A 188 9.42 13.54 -0.59
N GLU A 189 10.25 13.41 0.44
CA GLU A 189 9.94 12.82 1.74
C GLU A 189 10.37 13.80 2.84
N ARG A 190 9.50 14.06 3.82
CA ARG A 190 9.82 15.00 4.90
C ARG A 190 10.77 14.36 5.91
N HIS A 191 12.05 14.69 5.81
CA HIS A 191 13.08 14.31 6.79
C HIS A 191 13.36 15.39 7.85
N SER A 192 12.84 16.62 7.66
CA SER A 192 13.11 17.79 8.52
C SER A 192 12.06 18.00 9.62
N PHE A 193 12.46 18.60 10.75
CA PHE A 193 11.58 18.80 11.92
C PHE A 193 10.57 19.97 11.80
N TYR A 194 10.01 20.20 10.60
CA TYR A 194 9.04 21.26 10.36
C TYR A 194 7.73 21.10 11.16
N PRO A 195 6.98 22.20 11.42
CA PRO A 195 5.71 22.16 12.13
C PRO A 195 4.69 21.15 11.56
N LYS A 196 3.78 20.69 12.42
CA LYS A 196 2.67 19.83 12.00
C LYS A 196 1.53 20.63 11.35
N GLY A 197 0.73 19.96 10.53
CA GLY A 197 -0.39 20.58 9.81
C GLY A 197 0.07 21.52 8.68
N MET A 198 -0.83 22.41 8.25
CA MET A 198 -0.68 23.20 7.01
C MET A 198 0.60 24.05 6.95
N ILE A 199 1.06 24.58 8.09
CA ILE A 199 2.33 25.33 8.20
C ILE A 199 3.50 24.47 7.70
N GLY A 200 3.51 23.17 8.03
CA GLY A 200 4.53 22.22 7.60
C GLY A 200 4.56 21.98 6.09
N TYR A 201 3.40 21.81 5.44
CA TYR A 201 3.35 21.58 3.99
C TYR A 201 3.80 22.80 3.18
N PHE A 202 3.66 24.01 3.74
CA PHE A 202 4.27 25.23 3.19
C PHE A 202 5.79 25.29 3.43
N CYS A 203 6.32 24.75 4.54
CA CYS A 203 7.77 24.58 4.71
C CYS A 203 8.33 23.51 3.74
N ASP A 204 7.62 22.39 3.55
CA ASP A 204 7.99 21.35 2.59
C ASP A 204 8.03 21.90 1.15
N PHE A 205 7.03 22.69 0.73
CA PHE A 205 7.02 23.35 -0.58
C PHE A 205 8.27 24.23 -0.81
N ILE A 206 8.70 24.98 0.21
CA ILE A 206 9.94 25.77 0.15
C ILE A 206 11.14 24.82 0.00
N HIS A 207 11.17 23.71 0.76
CA HIS A 207 12.23 22.71 0.69
C HIS A 207 12.31 22.05 -0.70
N VAL A 208 11.18 21.65 -1.28
CA VAL A 208 11.08 21.10 -2.64
C VAL A 208 11.66 22.08 -3.68
N PHE A 209 11.30 23.36 -3.60
CA PHE A 209 11.89 24.37 -4.48
C PHE A 209 13.39 24.56 -4.24
N CYS A 210 13.86 24.47 -2.99
CA CYS A 210 15.29 24.50 -2.68
C CYS A 210 16.04 23.28 -3.24
N ASN A 211 15.48 22.07 -3.15
CA ASN A 211 16.05 20.86 -3.76
C ASN A 211 16.18 21.04 -5.28
N TYR A 212 15.09 21.42 -5.96
CA TYR A 212 15.09 21.74 -7.39
C TYR A 212 16.12 22.82 -7.74
N SER A 213 16.16 23.93 -6.99
CA SER A 213 17.11 25.04 -7.20
C SER A 213 18.57 24.66 -6.96
N LYS A 214 18.84 23.59 -6.21
CA LYS A 214 20.18 23.03 -5.97
C LYS A 214 20.47 21.78 -6.79
N LYS A 215 19.48 21.26 -7.53
CA LYS A 215 19.59 20.10 -8.42
C LYS A 215 20.04 18.82 -7.69
N GLN A 216 19.62 18.70 -6.43
CA GLN A 216 19.89 17.56 -5.54
C GLN A 216 18.92 17.59 -4.34
N GLU A 217 18.72 16.44 -3.69
CA GLU A 217 18.10 16.41 -2.36
C GLU A 217 18.99 17.11 -1.32
N LEU A 218 18.39 17.92 -0.45
CA LEU A 218 19.07 18.66 0.63
C LEU A 218 18.60 18.17 2.00
N GLY A 219 19.53 17.84 2.89
CA GLY A 219 19.21 17.44 4.27
C GLY A 219 19.04 18.63 5.22
N GLY A 220 18.32 18.39 6.33
CA GLY A 220 18.11 19.36 7.40
C GLY A 220 16.98 20.37 7.14
N GLU A 221 16.89 21.38 7.99
CA GLU A 221 15.80 22.37 8.03
C GLU A 221 15.98 23.49 6.98
N VAL A 222 16.15 23.11 5.71
CA VAL A 222 16.47 24.00 4.58
C VAL A 222 15.54 25.21 4.48
N ALA A 223 14.24 25.04 4.73
CA ALA A 223 13.27 26.12 4.68
C ALA A 223 13.59 27.26 5.68
N GLU A 224 14.20 26.96 6.83
CA GLU A 224 14.59 27.96 7.85
C GLU A 224 15.66 28.93 7.36
N THR A 225 16.43 28.56 6.33
CA THR A 225 17.41 29.44 5.67
C THR A 225 16.74 30.53 4.80
N THR A 226 15.42 30.44 4.57
CA THR A 226 14.68 31.34 3.68
C THR A 226 13.97 32.46 4.44
N GLN A 227 13.74 33.58 3.75
CA GLN A 227 13.04 34.74 4.31
C GLN A 227 11.54 34.48 4.57
N LEU A 228 10.95 33.44 3.96
CA LEU A 228 9.54 33.08 4.08
C LEU A 228 9.22 32.30 5.36
N PHE A 229 10.08 31.38 5.78
CA PHE A 229 9.86 30.58 6.99
C PHE A 229 9.51 31.42 8.23
N PRO A 230 10.27 32.46 8.62
CA PRO A 230 9.95 33.29 9.79
C PRO A 230 8.72 34.20 9.60
N LEU A 231 8.05 34.18 8.45
CA LEU A 231 6.71 34.75 8.25
C LEU A 231 5.65 33.66 8.44
N ILE A 232 5.82 32.52 7.77
CA ILE A 232 4.92 31.37 7.80
C ILE A 232 4.72 30.83 9.23
N VAL A 233 5.80 30.60 10.00
CA VAL A 233 5.67 30.03 11.37
C VAL A 233 5.16 31.01 12.43
N LYS A 234 5.00 32.31 12.10
CA LYS A 234 4.31 33.27 12.99
C LYS A 234 2.80 33.11 12.95
N CYS A 235 2.25 32.58 11.86
CA CYS A 235 0.82 32.36 11.69
C CYS A 235 0.39 31.08 12.42
N LYS A 236 0.11 31.20 13.72
CA LYS A 236 -0.42 30.10 14.54
C LYS A 236 -1.74 29.60 13.95
N GLU A 237 -1.87 28.28 13.82
CA GLU A 237 -3.08 27.60 13.32
C GLU A 237 -3.57 28.13 11.95
N ALA A 238 -2.63 28.52 11.09
CA ALA A 238 -2.93 29.12 9.80
C ALA A 238 -3.73 28.20 8.87
N LYS A 239 -4.78 28.77 8.26
CA LYS A 239 -5.49 28.12 7.14
C LYS A 239 -4.73 28.33 5.84
N PHE A 240 -4.93 27.44 4.86
CA PHE A 240 -4.25 27.46 3.55
C PHE A 240 -4.20 28.87 2.93
N HIS A 241 -5.36 29.54 2.83
CA HIS A 241 -5.47 30.86 2.22
C HIS A 241 -4.66 31.96 2.93
N GLN A 242 -4.34 31.81 4.22
CA GLN A 242 -3.49 32.76 4.95
C GLN A 242 -2.00 32.57 4.62
N LEU A 243 -1.59 31.32 4.34
CA LEU A 243 -0.20 30.99 4.02
C LEU A 243 0.13 31.31 2.56
N ILE A 244 -0.79 31.04 1.62
CA ILE A 244 -0.57 31.36 0.21
C ILE A 244 -0.35 32.87 0.00
N THR A 245 -1.11 33.75 0.68
CA THR A 245 -0.92 35.21 0.58
C THR A 245 0.45 35.70 1.06
N ILE A 246 1.10 34.97 1.98
CA ILE A 246 2.49 35.26 2.39
C ILE A 246 3.47 34.86 1.27
N VAL A 247 3.22 33.76 0.57
CA VAL A 247 4.04 33.29 -0.55
C VAL A 247 3.83 34.17 -1.79
N GLU A 248 2.58 34.51 -2.13
CA GLU A 248 2.19 35.45 -3.20
C GLU A 248 2.88 36.82 -3.04
N SER A 249 3.09 37.26 -1.80
CA SER A 249 3.82 38.50 -1.47
C SER A 249 5.34 38.40 -1.67
N SER A 250 5.86 37.32 -2.24
CA SER A 250 7.30 37.03 -2.36
C SER A 250 7.72 36.61 -3.77
N PRO A 251 9.00 36.79 -4.16
CA PRO A 251 9.51 36.33 -5.45
C PRO A 251 9.38 34.83 -5.69
N LEU A 252 9.30 34.02 -4.62
CA LEU A 252 9.21 32.55 -4.74
C LEU A 252 7.96 32.12 -5.51
N TYR A 253 6.81 32.77 -5.28
CA TYR A 253 5.57 32.46 -5.97
C TYR A 253 5.78 32.47 -7.48
N LYS A 254 6.29 33.58 -8.01
CA LYS A 254 6.47 33.75 -9.46
C LYS A 254 7.59 32.86 -10.02
N LEU A 255 8.70 32.70 -9.29
CA LEU A 255 9.75 31.75 -9.66
C LEU A 255 9.24 30.30 -9.77
N THR A 256 8.34 29.87 -8.89
CA THR A 256 7.75 28.53 -8.96
C THR A 256 6.70 28.41 -10.06
N GLU A 257 5.93 29.46 -10.33
CA GLU A 257 4.92 29.52 -11.39
C GLU A 257 5.57 29.46 -12.79
N ASP A 258 6.63 30.24 -13.02
CA ASP A 258 7.34 30.30 -14.31
C ASP A 258 8.07 29.00 -14.66
N VAL A 259 8.44 28.19 -13.66
CA VAL A 259 9.06 26.86 -13.85
C VAL A 259 8.01 25.76 -14.02
N ALA A 260 6.92 25.80 -13.27
CA ALA A 260 5.94 24.71 -13.20
C ALA A 260 4.79 24.84 -14.19
N GLY A 261 4.56 26.00 -14.79
CA GLY A 261 3.47 26.25 -15.75
C GLY A 261 2.09 26.49 -15.12
N CYS A 262 1.97 26.49 -13.79
CA CYS A 262 0.76 26.81 -13.01
C CYS A 262 1.16 27.33 -11.63
N ARG A 263 0.19 27.69 -10.75
CA ARG A 263 0.47 28.20 -9.40
C ARG A 263 1.00 27.09 -8.47
N PHE A 264 2.26 26.68 -8.65
CA PHE A 264 2.91 25.59 -7.90
C PHE A 264 2.92 25.80 -6.38
N ALA A 265 2.97 27.07 -5.94
CA ALA A 265 2.79 27.46 -4.53
C ALA A 265 1.42 27.06 -3.95
N VAL A 266 0.41 26.81 -4.78
CA VAL A 266 -0.88 26.19 -4.40
C VAL A 266 -0.80 24.66 -4.53
N VAL A 267 -0.33 24.16 -5.67
CA VAL A 267 -0.30 22.71 -5.96
C VAL A 267 0.53 21.94 -4.94
N ALA A 268 1.75 22.37 -4.64
CA ALA A 268 2.68 21.60 -3.83
C ALA A 268 2.23 21.44 -2.37
N PRO A 269 1.83 22.50 -1.62
CA PRO A 269 1.28 22.33 -0.27
C PRO A 269 -0.03 21.54 -0.25
N LEU A 270 -0.86 21.65 -1.30
CA LEU A 270 -2.13 20.91 -1.39
C LEU A 270 -1.90 19.42 -1.64
N PHE A 271 -1.05 19.06 -2.59
CA PHE A 271 -0.63 17.68 -2.84
C PHE A 271 0.01 17.05 -1.60
N LEU A 272 0.95 17.74 -0.96
CA LEU A 272 1.64 17.25 0.24
C LEU A 272 0.69 17.11 1.44
N TYR A 273 -0.32 17.99 1.55
CA TYR A 273 -1.40 17.82 2.51
C TYR A 273 -2.22 16.54 2.23
N LEU A 274 -2.73 16.38 1.01
CA LEU A 274 -3.59 15.27 0.64
C LEU A 274 -2.85 13.91 0.70
N ARG A 275 -1.58 13.87 0.29
CA ARG A 275 -0.71 12.68 0.40
C ARG A 275 -0.45 12.27 1.86
N ALA A 276 -0.54 13.21 2.81
CA ALA A 276 -0.42 12.94 4.23
C ALA A 276 -1.77 12.60 4.91
N GLU A 277 -2.89 13.13 4.39
CA GLU A 277 -4.24 12.77 4.85
C GLU A 277 -4.63 11.34 4.42
N PHE A 278 -4.21 10.93 3.20
CA PHE A 278 -4.49 9.62 2.61
C PHE A 278 -3.25 8.72 2.52
N ALA A 279 -2.31 8.85 3.46
CA ALA A 279 -1.04 8.10 3.43
C ALA A 279 -1.23 6.57 3.47
N ASP A 280 -2.20 6.12 4.27
CA ASP A 280 -2.60 4.72 4.41
C ASP A 280 -3.56 4.27 3.29
N GLY A 281 -4.04 5.20 2.47
CA GLY A 281 -4.98 4.99 1.36
C GLY A 281 -6.35 5.63 1.59
N MET A 282 -7.33 5.23 0.77
CA MET A 282 -8.69 5.76 0.77
C MET A 282 -9.73 4.62 0.90
N GLU A 283 -9.90 4.12 2.12
CA GLU A 283 -10.89 3.11 2.49
C GLU A 283 -12.33 3.55 2.18
N HIS A 284 -12.61 4.85 2.30
CA HIS A 284 -13.93 5.45 2.09
C HIS A 284 -13.82 6.73 1.25
N LYS A 285 -14.89 7.07 0.54
CA LYS A 285 -15.01 8.34 -0.17
C LYS A 285 -14.96 9.50 0.85
N PRO A 286 -14.10 10.52 0.64
CA PRO A 286 -14.13 11.73 1.46
C PRO A 286 -15.50 12.41 1.43
N ASP A 287 -15.86 13.07 2.52
CA ASP A 287 -17.15 13.74 2.61
C ASP A 287 -17.25 14.93 1.64
N ASP A 288 -18.48 15.28 1.23
CA ASP A 288 -18.69 16.29 0.20
C ASP A 288 -18.19 17.69 0.61
N ASN A 289 -18.09 18.01 1.91
CA ASN A 289 -17.51 19.26 2.39
C ASN A 289 -15.98 19.24 2.28
N PHE A 290 -15.32 18.10 2.51
CA PHE A 290 -13.88 17.93 2.28
C PHE A 290 -13.54 18.10 0.78
N ILE A 291 -14.35 17.50 -0.09
CA ILE A 291 -14.19 17.61 -1.55
C ILE A 291 -14.42 19.07 -1.99
N GLU A 292 -15.51 19.70 -1.53
CA GLU A 292 -15.81 21.10 -1.88
C GLU A 292 -14.79 22.09 -1.29
N TYR A 293 -14.23 21.82 -0.10
CA TYR A 293 -13.13 22.60 0.47
C TYR A 293 -11.84 22.46 -0.34
N THR A 294 -11.46 21.22 -0.69
CA THR A 294 -10.28 20.94 -1.53
C THR A 294 -10.38 21.65 -2.89
N LYS A 295 -11.56 21.58 -3.53
CA LYS A 295 -11.85 22.26 -4.81
C LYS A 295 -12.01 23.79 -4.72
N LYS A 296 -11.94 24.37 -3.53
CA LYS A 296 -11.80 25.82 -3.30
C LYS A 296 -10.33 26.25 -3.13
N ILE A 297 -9.38 25.31 -3.05
CA ILE A 297 -7.95 25.59 -2.94
C ILE A 297 -7.30 25.58 -4.33
N GLY A 298 -7.58 26.66 -5.08
CA GLY A 298 -7.18 26.78 -6.48
C GLY A 298 -8.08 25.98 -7.41
N ASP A 299 -8.30 26.55 -8.59
CA ASP A 299 -9.30 26.05 -9.55
C ASP A 299 -8.74 24.84 -10.31
N PHE A 300 -7.81 25.10 -11.24
CA PHE A 300 -7.05 24.07 -11.97
C PHE A 300 -6.00 23.40 -11.08
N GLU A 301 -5.41 24.14 -10.13
CA GLU A 301 -4.38 23.62 -9.24
C GLU A 301 -4.88 22.54 -8.28
N CYS A 302 -6.18 22.51 -7.96
CA CYS A 302 -6.80 21.36 -7.33
C CYS A 302 -6.71 20.12 -8.23
N SER A 303 -7.06 20.24 -9.51
CA SER A 303 -6.96 19.15 -10.49
C SER A 303 -5.52 18.63 -10.63
N VAL A 304 -4.52 19.52 -10.65
CA VAL A 304 -3.09 19.13 -10.68
C VAL A 304 -2.66 18.43 -9.38
N ALA A 305 -3.08 18.93 -8.21
CA ALA A 305 -2.77 18.29 -6.93
C ALA A 305 -3.40 16.89 -6.79
N ILE A 306 -4.62 16.71 -7.31
CA ILE A 306 -5.31 15.42 -7.36
C ILE A 306 -4.68 14.47 -8.39
N TYR A 307 -4.20 14.97 -9.53
CA TYR A 307 -3.43 14.18 -10.50
C TYR A 307 -2.14 13.61 -9.87
N LEU A 308 -1.38 14.43 -9.14
CA LEU A 308 -0.19 14.01 -8.39
C LEU A 308 -0.52 13.00 -7.28
N LEU A 309 -1.65 13.19 -6.58
CA LEU A 309 -2.15 12.24 -5.59
C LEU A 309 -2.49 10.89 -6.22
N GLY A 310 -3.13 10.88 -7.40
CA GLY A 310 -3.50 9.67 -8.13
C GLY A 310 -2.28 8.84 -8.53
N LEU A 311 -1.26 9.50 -9.07
CA LEU A 311 0.05 8.88 -9.33
C LEU A 311 0.69 8.28 -8.07
N SER A 312 0.53 8.95 -6.92
CA SER A 312 1.18 8.58 -5.65
C SER A 312 0.46 7.47 -4.87
N LEU A 313 -0.85 7.32 -5.05
CA LEU A 313 -1.68 6.33 -4.36
C LEU A 313 -1.99 5.10 -5.23
N GLY A 314 -2.13 5.27 -6.54
CA GLY A 314 -2.53 4.19 -7.44
C GLY A 314 -3.94 3.66 -7.22
N PHE A 315 -4.32 2.69 -8.06
CA PHE A 315 -5.64 2.07 -8.04
C PHE A 315 -5.87 1.26 -6.75
N ASP A 316 -4.84 0.58 -6.26
CA ASP A 316 -4.83 -0.23 -5.04
C ASP A 316 -5.18 0.56 -3.78
N LYS A 317 -4.68 1.79 -3.61
CA LYS A 317 -5.04 2.63 -2.44
C LYS A 317 -6.26 3.52 -2.65
N THR A 318 -6.99 3.37 -3.75
CA THR A 318 -8.14 4.24 -4.08
C THR A 318 -9.41 3.50 -4.52
N TYR A 319 -9.37 2.16 -4.69
CA TYR A 319 -10.50 1.43 -5.29
C TYR A 319 -11.77 1.45 -4.44
N ASP A 320 -11.73 1.37 -3.11
CA ASP A 320 -12.93 1.31 -2.27
C ASP A 320 -13.68 2.66 -2.27
N ALA A 321 -12.99 3.77 -2.02
CA ALA A 321 -13.53 5.13 -2.20
C ALA A 321 -14.08 5.36 -3.63
N PHE A 322 -13.44 4.79 -4.64
CA PHE A 322 -13.92 4.82 -6.02
C PHE A 322 -15.18 3.97 -6.21
N TYR A 323 -15.28 2.77 -5.65
CA TYR A 323 -16.45 1.90 -5.78
C TYR A 323 -17.69 2.47 -5.07
N GLU A 324 -17.53 3.13 -3.92
CA GLU A 324 -18.59 3.91 -3.27
C GLU A 324 -19.10 5.04 -4.19
N SER A 325 -18.18 5.71 -4.89
CA SER A 325 -18.50 6.81 -5.83
C SER A 325 -19.16 6.31 -7.12
N ALA A 326 -18.63 5.23 -7.70
CA ALA A 326 -19.04 4.64 -8.97
C ALA A 326 -20.33 3.79 -8.88
N LYS A 327 -20.74 3.38 -7.66
CA LYS A 327 -22.02 2.70 -7.38
C LYS A 327 -22.21 1.44 -8.23
N LEU A 328 -21.22 0.55 -8.17
CA LEU A 328 -21.14 -0.66 -9.01
C LEU A 328 -22.42 -1.50 -8.97
N SER A 329 -22.84 -2.00 -10.14
CA SER A 329 -24.16 -2.62 -10.34
C SER A 329 -24.43 -3.89 -9.52
N PHE A 330 -23.38 -4.56 -9.05
CA PHE A 330 -23.43 -5.76 -8.22
C PHE A 330 -23.35 -5.48 -6.72
N PHE A 331 -23.09 -4.23 -6.30
CA PHE A 331 -23.16 -3.85 -4.89
C PHE A 331 -24.61 -3.90 -4.39
N LYS A 332 -24.78 -4.23 -3.10
CA LYS A 332 -26.08 -4.15 -2.43
C LYS A 332 -26.57 -2.71 -2.48
N LYS A 333 -27.65 -2.44 -3.21
CA LYS A 333 -28.31 -1.13 -3.22
C LYS A 333 -28.69 -0.79 -1.78
N SER A 334 -28.17 0.31 -1.26
CA SER A 334 -28.52 0.78 0.07
C SER A 334 -30.01 1.15 0.10
N THR A 335 -30.82 0.25 0.64
CA THR A 335 -32.17 0.58 1.10
C THR A 335 -32.01 1.48 2.31
N GLN A 336 -31.84 2.78 2.07
CA GLN A 336 -32.09 3.79 3.10
C GLN A 336 -33.55 3.67 3.50
N THR A 337 -33.80 2.92 4.57
CA THR A 337 -35.10 2.87 5.22
C THR A 337 -35.35 4.26 5.79
N THR A 338 -36.01 5.12 5.02
CA THR A 338 -36.60 6.35 5.53
C THR A 338 -37.67 5.95 6.53
N ILE A 339 -37.27 5.81 7.79
CA ILE A 339 -38.18 5.69 8.92
C ILE A 339 -39.07 6.93 8.87
N PRO A 340 -40.39 6.81 8.63
CA PRO A 340 -41.26 7.97 8.62
C PRO A 340 -41.18 8.66 9.98
N SER A 341 -41.14 10.00 10.00
CA SER A 341 -40.89 10.83 11.18
C SER A 341 -41.91 10.70 12.32
N ASP A 342 -42.96 9.91 12.10
CA ASP A 342 -44.22 10.00 12.85
C ASP A 342 -44.35 8.91 13.94
N LEU A 343 -43.38 7.99 14.04
CA LEU A 343 -43.32 6.96 15.11
C LEU A 343 -42.40 7.32 16.29
N ALA A 344 -41.99 8.59 16.42
CA ALA A 344 -41.22 9.07 17.58
C ALA A 344 -42.03 9.20 18.89
N ASN A 345 -43.35 8.92 18.88
CA ASN A 345 -44.26 9.17 20.00
C ASN A 345 -45.27 8.04 20.28
N SER A 346 -44.78 6.80 20.47
CA SER A 346 -45.54 5.77 21.17
C SER A 346 -44.62 4.96 22.10
N LYS A 347 -44.96 4.92 23.39
CA LYS A 347 -44.44 3.90 24.31
C LYS A 347 -45.10 2.56 24.00
N GLU A 348 -44.49 1.51 24.55
CA GLU A 348 -44.93 0.11 24.47
C GLU A 348 -44.70 -0.54 23.10
N ILE A 349 -43.70 -1.40 23.03
CA ILE A 349 -43.86 -2.82 22.71
C ILE A 349 -42.72 -3.56 23.43
N SER A 350 -43.07 -4.40 24.40
CA SER A 350 -42.23 -5.52 24.83
C SER A 350 -42.68 -6.78 24.09
N ASP A 351 -41.91 -7.86 24.24
CA ASP A 351 -42.38 -9.23 24.01
C ASP A 351 -42.85 -9.63 22.59
N ILE A 352 -41.90 -9.79 21.67
CA ILE A 352 -41.95 -10.90 20.70
C ILE A 352 -40.63 -11.67 20.77
N LYS A 353 -40.70 -12.98 21.03
CA LYS A 353 -39.55 -13.88 21.12
C LYS A 353 -39.97 -15.30 20.70
N GLU A 354 -39.18 -15.91 19.80
CA GLU A 354 -39.39 -17.25 19.22
C GLU A 354 -40.70 -17.40 18.39
N VAL A 355 -40.87 -18.33 17.45
CA VAL A 355 -40.16 -19.58 17.05
C VAL A 355 -40.04 -19.54 15.49
N VAL A 356 -39.15 -20.19 14.72
CA VAL A 356 -38.59 -21.57 14.62
C VAL A 356 -37.27 -21.47 13.81
N GLY A 357 -36.24 -22.31 13.99
CA GLY A 357 -36.08 -23.45 14.90
C GLY A 357 -34.63 -23.97 14.92
N ASP A 358 -34.38 -24.96 15.78
CA ASP A 358 -33.07 -25.59 16.03
C ASP A 358 -32.96 -26.88 15.20
N ASP A 359 -31.93 -27.01 14.36
CA ASP A 359 -31.54 -28.29 13.78
C ASP A 359 -30.00 -28.36 13.70
N LYS A 360 -29.43 -29.30 14.46
CA LYS A 360 -27.98 -29.42 14.64
C LYS A 360 -27.46 -30.61 13.84
N ASN A 361 -26.52 -30.37 12.95
CA ASN A 361 -25.54 -31.39 12.60
C ASN A 361 -24.14 -30.82 12.37
N HIS A 362 -23.15 -31.60 12.73
CA HIS A 362 -21.74 -31.22 12.69
C HIS A 362 -21.20 -31.30 11.26
N PHE A 363 -20.59 -30.22 10.78
CA PHE A 363 -19.30 -30.30 10.09
C PHE A 363 -18.40 -29.18 10.60
N LYS A 364 -17.09 -29.44 10.65
CA LYS A 364 -16.05 -28.45 10.90
C LYS A 364 -15.32 -28.19 9.59
N GLU A 365 -15.10 -26.92 9.27
CA GLU A 365 -13.97 -26.47 8.47
C GLU A 365 -13.51 -25.13 9.06
N ASP A 366 -12.26 -25.07 9.50
CA ASP A 366 -11.70 -23.93 10.24
C ASP A 366 -11.14 -22.89 9.24
N SER A 367 -11.84 -21.77 9.06
CA SER A 367 -11.36 -20.62 8.28
C SER A 367 -10.69 -19.59 9.21
N ASN A 368 -9.39 -19.77 9.48
CA ASN A 368 -8.60 -18.77 10.19
C ASN A 368 -8.21 -17.63 9.24
N ASN A 369 -8.73 -16.43 9.51
CA ASN A 369 -8.18 -15.21 8.92
C ASN A 369 -6.77 -14.97 9.50
N HIS A 370 -5.79 -14.74 8.61
CA HIS A 370 -4.54 -14.08 8.98
C HIS A 370 -4.78 -12.57 8.99
N GLU A 371 -4.50 -11.91 10.13
CA GLU A 371 -4.13 -10.50 10.15
C GLU A 371 -2.60 -10.46 10.28
N GLU A 372 -1.93 -10.14 9.18
CA GLU A 372 -0.49 -9.86 9.21
C GLU A 372 -0.28 -8.38 9.56
N THR A 373 0.80 -8.07 10.27
CA THR A 373 1.15 -6.69 10.64
C THR A 373 2.65 -6.53 10.65
N GLU A 374 3.22 -6.12 9.53
CA GLU A 374 4.64 -5.78 9.45
C GLU A 374 4.86 -4.30 9.79
N HIS A 375 5.89 -4.03 10.61
CA HIS A 375 6.73 -2.86 10.42
C HIS A 375 8.11 -3.06 11.07
N SER A 376 9.03 -3.59 10.26
CA SER A 376 10.46 -3.23 10.16
C SER A 376 11.11 -2.35 11.25
N LEU A 377 12.18 -2.84 11.88
CA LEU A 377 13.37 -2.06 12.28
C LEU A 377 14.52 -2.98 12.74
N GLU A 378 15.78 -2.68 12.37
CA GLU A 378 16.98 -3.40 12.83
C GLU A 378 17.70 -2.66 14.00
N ASN A 379 18.90 -3.01 14.54
CA ASN A 379 19.89 -4.11 14.46
C ASN A 379 20.74 -4.04 15.78
N ALA A 380 21.70 -4.88 16.21
CA ALA A 380 22.36 -6.14 15.81
C ALA A 380 23.12 -6.65 17.09
N PRO A 381 23.99 -7.70 17.06
CA PRO A 381 24.01 -8.97 16.31
C PRO A 381 24.14 -10.21 17.28
N MET A 382 24.42 -11.40 16.71
CA MET A 382 24.90 -12.66 17.34
C MET A 382 23.93 -13.56 18.15
N ASP A 383 23.67 -14.73 17.57
CA ASP A 383 23.78 -16.11 18.11
C ASP A 383 23.57 -16.39 19.62
N CYS A 384 22.53 -17.20 19.94
CA CYS A 384 22.77 -18.59 20.36
C CYS A 384 21.51 -19.51 20.33
N GLU A 385 21.72 -20.72 19.77
CA GLU A 385 21.09 -22.05 19.95
C GLU A 385 19.57 -22.28 20.21
N ASN A 386 19.08 -23.40 19.64
CA ASN A 386 17.71 -23.93 19.77
C ASN A 386 17.34 -24.37 21.21
N ASN A 387 16.04 -24.29 21.55
CA ASN A 387 15.23 -25.46 21.95
C ASN A 387 13.75 -25.14 22.23
N GLY A 388 12.86 -26.11 22.00
CA GLY A 388 11.60 -26.25 22.76
C GLY A 388 10.34 -25.52 22.25
N SER A 389 9.51 -26.22 21.47
CA SER A 389 8.14 -25.83 21.13
C SER A 389 7.22 -25.68 22.35
N GLU A 390 6.35 -24.66 22.39
CA GLU A 390 4.92 -24.86 22.74
C GLU A 390 3.99 -23.66 22.37
N SER A 391 2.86 -23.97 21.70
CA SER A 391 1.63 -23.17 21.52
C SER A 391 1.70 -21.68 21.10
N GLN A 392 1.07 -21.34 19.96
CA GLN A 392 0.81 -19.94 19.59
C GLN A 392 -0.27 -19.30 20.49
N GLY A 393 0.14 -18.31 21.26
CA GLY A 393 -0.70 -17.31 21.91
C GLY A 393 0.15 -16.09 22.27
N LYS A 394 -0.42 -14.87 22.27
CA LYS A 394 0.33 -13.65 22.62
C LYS A 394 1.00 -13.82 23.99
N HIS A 395 2.32 -13.86 24.02
CA HIS A 395 3.11 -14.17 25.21
C HIS A 395 2.74 -13.19 26.33
N LEU A 396 2.29 -13.70 27.49
CA LEU A 396 1.83 -12.83 28.56
C LEU A 396 3.03 -12.19 29.29
N PRO A 397 3.03 -10.87 29.55
CA PRO A 397 4.09 -10.24 30.33
C PRO A 397 4.02 -10.67 31.79
N ILE A 398 5.18 -10.86 32.41
CA ILE A 398 5.35 -11.17 33.84
C ILE A 398 4.98 -9.94 34.68
N VAL A 399 5.44 -8.76 34.25
CA VAL A 399 5.18 -7.47 34.90
C VAL A 399 5.09 -6.36 33.86
N TRP A 400 4.42 -5.26 34.19
CA TRP A 400 4.52 -4.01 33.42
C TRP A 400 5.38 -3.02 34.19
N MET A 401 6.28 -2.33 33.49
CA MET A 401 7.20 -1.36 34.05
C MET A 401 7.00 0.01 33.43
N ARG A 402 7.23 1.08 34.22
CA ARG A 402 7.10 2.47 33.77
C ARG A 402 8.26 3.36 34.20
N ASN A 403 8.63 4.34 33.38
CA ASN A 403 9.67 5.32 33.70
C ASN A 403 9.09 6.71 34.06
N LYS A 404 9.98 7.66 34.40
CA LYS A 404 9.60 9.05 34.75
C LYS A 404 8.96 9.85 33.60
N LYS A 405 9.18 9.46 32.33
CA LYS A 405 8.58 10.09 31.14
C LYS A 405 7.16 9.58 30.83
N LYS A 406 6.61 8.66 31.65
CA LYS A 406 5.35 7.91 31.42
C LYS A 406 5.39 6.91 30.26
N ASP A 407 6.59 6.53 29.79
CA ASP A 407 6.72 5.30 28.97
C ASP A 407 6.35 4.09 29.85
N VAL A 408 5.66 3.12 29.26
CA VAL A 408 5.09 1.93 29.90
C VAL A 408 5.30 0.74 28.97
N ARG A 409 5.98 -0.29 29.46
CA ARG A 409 6.40 -1.45 28.67
C ARG A 409 5.98 -2.77 29.33
N PRO A 410 5.63 -3.80 28.55
CA PRO A 410 5.59 -5.17 29.05
C PRO A 410 7.01 -5.64 29.43
N VAL A 411 7.10 -6.72 30.19
CA VAL A 411 8.36 -7.39 30.54
C VAL A 411 8.13 -8.90 30.55
N PHE A 412 8.97 -9.66 29.87
CA PHE A 412 8.81 -11.08 29.60
C PHE A 412 9.86 -11.97 30.30
N SER A 413 10.99 -11.42 30.74
CA SER A 413 12.00 -12.11 31.55
C SER A 413 12.53 -11.26 32.72
N ASP A 414 13.16 -11.88 33.71
CA ASP A 414 13.80 -11.16 34.81
C ASP A 414 15.07 -10.40 34.37
N ASP A 415 15.78 -10.87 33.33
CA ASP A 415 16.92 -10.16 32.72
C ASP A 415 16.48 -8.84 32.06
N GLU A 416 15.35 -8.86 31.33
CA GLU A 416 14.72 -7.67 30.78
C GLU A 416 14.29 -6.72 31.91
N LYS A 417 13.74 -7.27 33.00
CA LYS A 417 13.36 -6.49 34.19
C LYS A 417 14.56 -5.76 34.79
N GLU A 418 15.68 -6.45 34.99
CA GLU A 418 16.91 -5.83 35.49
C GLU A 418 17.40 -4.69 34.58
N ASN A 419 17.38 -4.90 33.27
CA ASN A 419 17.84 -3.91 32.31
C ASN A 419 16.93 -2.68 32.27
N LEU A 420 15.62 -2.86 32.41
CA LEU A 420 14.68 -1.75 32.59
C LEU A 420 14.85 -1.03 33.95
N ILE A 421 15.20 -1.74 35.04
CA ILE A 421 15.57 -1.10 36.32
C ILE A 421 16.82 -0.22 36.15
N LYS A 422 17.86 -0.70 35.44
CA LYS A 422 19.07 0.08 35.12
C LYS A 422 18.73 1.34 34.30
N LEU A 423 17.73 1.27 33.43
CA LEU A 423 17.19 2.40 32.65
C LEU A 423 16.18 3.29 33.42
N GLY A 424 16.01 3.09 34.73
CA GLY A 424 15.19 3.94 35.59
C GLY A 424 13.67 3.69 35.50
N TYR A 425 13.26 2.49 35.08
CA TYR A 425 11.87 2.04 35.16
C TYR A 425 11.52 1.47 36.55
N THR A 426 10.22 1.39 36.83
CA THR A 426 9.66 0.88 38.10
C THR A 426 8.38 0.09 37.85
N ASP A 427 8.15 -0.98 38.62
CA ASP A 427 6.95 -1.82 38.55
C ASP A 427 5.64 -1.02 38.67
N VAL A 428 4.68 -1.29 37.80
CA VAL A 428 3.37 -0.63 37.75
C VAL A 428 2.49 -1.11 38.91
N LYS A 429 2.52 -0.39 40.04
CA LYS A 429 1.76 -0.76 41.25
C LYS A 429 0.24 -0.53 41.15
N LYS A 430 -0.22 0.31 40.23
CA LYS A 430 -1.63 0.58 39.90
C LYS A 430 -1.77 0.85 38.40
N LEU A 431 -2.77 0.25 37.77
CA LEU A 431 -3.23 0.64 36.44
C LEU A 431 -4.02 1.96 36.57
N ASN A 432 -3.65 2.95 35.78
CA ASN A 432 -4.42 4.18 35.57
C ASN A 432 -4.64 4.38 34.06
N ASP A 433 -5.43 5.36 33.65
CA ASP A 433 -5.84 5.54 32.25
C ASP A 433 -4.65 5.69 31.28
N THR A 434 -3.54 6.28 31.73
CA THR A 434 -2.29 6.35 30.96
C THR A 434 -1.69 4.96 30.70
N VAL A 435 -1.60 4.13 31.73
CA VAL A 435 -1.12 2.74 31.63
C VAL A 435 -2.10 1.88 30.83
N MET A 436 -3.42 2.02 31.05
CA MET A 436 -4.44 1.25 30.33
C MET A 436 -4.40 1.53 28.82
N LYS A 437 -4.18 2.79 28.42
CA LYS A 437 -3.96 3.15 27.01
C LYS A 437 -2.65 2.58 26.45
N ALA A 438 -1.57 2.56 27.22
CA ALA A 438 -0.32 1.94 26.78
C ALA A 438 -0.46 0.42 26.60
N ILE A 439 -1.14 -0.28 27.53
CA ILE A 439 -1.43 -1.72 27.43
C ILE A 439 -2.22 -2.03 26.15
N ALA A 440 -3.22 -1.20 25.82
CA ALA A 440 -3.96 -1.31 24.56
C ALA A 440 -3.07 -1.06 23.33
N GLY A 441 -2.18 -0.07 23.37
CA GLY A 441 -1.21 0.22 22.29
C GLY A 441 -0.18 -0.90 22.07
N TRP A 442 0.14 -1.68 23.10
CA TRP A 442 0.92 -2.92 22.97
C TRP A 442 0.08 -4.13 22.51
N GLY A 443 -1.19 -3.94 22.14
CA GLY A 443 -2.05 -5.00 21.62
C GLY A 443 -2.56 -6.01 22.66
N TYR A 444 -2.60 -5.64 23.95
CA TYR A 444 -3.15 -6.43 25.06
C TYR A 444 -4.50 -5.87 25.53
N ASN A 445 -5.40 -6.74 26.01
CA ASN A 445 -6.69 -6.32 26.55
C ASN A 445 -6.52 -5.72 27.99
N PRO A 446 -6.80 -4.43 28.21
CA PRO A 446 -6.52 -3.79 29.50
C PRO A 446 -7.37 -4.33 30.66
N GLU A 447 -8.61 -4.77 30.41
CA GLU A 447 -9.46 -5.36 31.45
C GLU A 447 -9.06 -6.80 31.79
N GLN A 448 -8.39 -7.53 30.89
CA GLN A 448 -7.75 -8.81 31.22
C GLN A 448 -6.49 -8.61 32.07
N GLU A 449 -5.61 -7.68 31.69
CA GLU A 449 -4.43 -7.34 32.50
C GLU A 449 -4.80 -6.83 33.89
N LYS A 450 -5.85 -6.01 34.01
CA LYS A 450 -6.44 -5.57 35.28
C LYS A 450 -6.93 -6.71 36.17
N ARG A 451 -7.40 -7.83 35.58
CA ARG A 451 -7.73 -9.07 36.30
C ARG A 451 -6.50 -9.89 36.69
N ARG A 452 -5.38 -9.78 35.97
CA ARG A 452 -4.08 -10.36 36.39
C ARG A 452 -3.48 -9.57 37.56
N PHE A 453 -3.46 -8.24 37.46
CA PHE A 453 -3.00 -7.32 38.52
C PHE A 453 -3.83 -7.33 39.82
N SER A 454 -5.06 -7.83 39.79
CA SER A 454 -5.87 -8.06 41.00
C SER A 454 -5.67 -9.45 41.60
N LYS A 455 -5.24 -10.44 40.80
CA LYS A 455 -4.86 -11.78 41.29
C LYS A 455 -3.47 -11.80 41.92
N SER A 456 -2.50 -11.05 41.40
CA SER A 456 -1.11 -10.98 41.92
C SER A 456 -0.94 -10.14 43.21
N LYS A 457 -2.04 -9.92 43.96
CA LYS A 457 -2.08 -9.14 45.22
C LYS A 457 -2.81 -9.87 46.34
N LYS A 458 -2.89 -11.20 46.25
CA LYS A 458 -3.31 -12.10 47.33
C LYS A 458 -2.10 -12.87 47.85
#